data_AF-Q3LUS5-F1
#
_entry.id   AF-Q3LUS5-F1
#
_cell.length_a   1.000
_cell.length_b   1.000
_cell.length_c   1.000
_cell.angle_alpha   90.00
_cell.angle_beta   90.00
_cell.angle_gamma   90.00
#
_symmetry.space_group_name_H-M   'P 1'
#
loop_
_entity.id
_entity.type
_entity.pdbx_description
1 polymer ?
#
loop_
_entity_poly.entity_id
_entity_poly.type
_entity_poly.pdbx_seq_one_letter_code
_entity_poly.pdbx_strand_id
1 'polypeptide(L)'
;RAIVSHHSILIFEAISSSSTSAASMTSYEMQYYLGGLTEDARADYRNLTASAIRGEHEACLLYADQLKQSCVDQFKEGNIGMEQLAAVDALCELFYKTIGASDPVRTYHVNLSLFTSIPDFWGIGQLFPIVPIHRLDQRPGARGILSDLTCDSDGKIDKFIGGESSLPLHEIEGGGAGGNGGKYYLGMFLGGAY
;
A
#
# COMPACT_ATOMS: atom_id res chain seq x y z
N ARG A 1 11.96 -20.70 -24.79
CA ARG A 1 12.27 -19.44 -24.07
C ARG A 1 13.16 -18.45 -24.83
N ALA A 2 14.39 -18.78 -25.27
CA ALA A 2 15.31 -17.78 -25.85
C ALA A 2 14.78 -17.05 -27.12
N ILE A 3 14.12 -17.78 -28.03
CA ILE A 3 13.63 -17.22 -29.31
C ILE A 3 12.31 -16.45 -29.16
N VAL A 4 11.46 -16.87 -28.21
CA VAL A 4 10.06 -16.43 -28.09
C VAL A 4 9.79 -15.60 -26.83
N SER A 5 10.74 -15.38 -25.94
CA SER A 5 10.46 -14.55 -24.75
C SER A 5 10.08 -13.11 -25.11
N HIS A 6 10.77 -12.52 -26.10
CA HIS A 6 10.67 -11.09 -26.41
C HIS A 6 9.61 -10.73 -27.46
N HIS A 7 8.98 -11.72 -28.10
CA HIS A 7 8.10 -11.48 -29.25
C HIS A 7 6.70 -10.96 -28.88
N SER A 8 6.34 -10.96 -27.59
CA SER A 8 5.07 -10.44 -27.10
C SER A 8 5.28 -9.47 -25.94
N ILE A 9 4.43 -8.45 -25.94
CA ILE A 9 4.31 -7.45 -24.88
C ILE A 9 2.83 -7.43 -24.50
N LEU A 10 2.55 -7.53 -23.21
CA LEU A 10 1.20 -7.40 -22.70
C LEU A 10 0.98 -5.97 -22.25
N ILE A 11 0.03 -5.27 -22.86
CA ILE A 11 -0.33 -3.90 -22.51
C ILE A 11 -1.64 -3.92 -21.74
N PHE A 12 -1.66 -3.28 -20.57
CA PHE A 12 -2.85 -3.17 -19.73
C PHE A 12 -2.95 -1.79 -19.09
N GLU A 13 -4.18 -1.43 -18.73
CA GLU A 13 -4.50 -0.13 -18.10
C GLU A 13 -4.43 -0.25 -16.58
N ALA A 14 -3.84 0.73 -15.90
CA ALA A 14 -4.10 0.94 -14.47
C ALA A 14 -5.31 1.88 -14.35
N ILE A 15 -6.40 1.34 -13.83
CA ILE A 15 -7.71 2.00 -13.78
C ILE A 15 -7.77 2.99 -12.61
N SER A 16 -7.16 2.64 -11.49
CA SER A 16 -7.16 3.46 -10.29
C SER A 16 -5.91 3.22 -9.47
N SER A 17 -5.62 4.17 -8.57
CA SER A 17 -4.65 3.97 -7.50
C SER A 17 -5.33 4.22 -6.17
N SER A 18 -5.07 3.36 -5.20
CA SER A 18 -5.48 3.55 -3.81
C SER A 18 -4.25 3.80 -2.95
N SER A 19 -4.35 4.81 -2.08
CA SER A 19 -3.41 5.01 -0.98
C SER A 19 -4.13 4.66 0.31
N THR A 20 -3.40 4.13 1.28
CA THR A 20 -3.87 4.07 2.67
C THR A 20 -4.09 5.51 3.14
N SER A 21 -5.33 5.99 3.09
CA SER A 21 -5.71 7.27 3.65
C SER A 21 -6.06 7.02 5.10
N ALA A 22 -5.37 7.68 6.02
CA ALA A 22 -5.87 7.82 7.38
C ALA A 22 -7.32 8.34 7.29
N ALA A 23 -8.21 7.79 8.11
CA ALA A 23 -9.58 8.28 8.18
C ALA A 23 -9.57 9.79 8.41
N SER A 24 -10.49 10.52 7.76
CA SER A 24 -10.72 11.94 8.02
C SER A 24 -11.41 12.12 9.38
N MET A 25 -10.72 11.74 10.46
CA MET A 25 -11.15 12.01 11.83
C MET A 25 -10.63 13.37 12.26
N THR A 26 -11.49 14.13 12.93
CA THR A 26 -11.04 15.37 13.59
C THR A 26 -10.12 15.04 14.76
N SER A 27 -9.22 15.97 15.12
CA SER A 27 -8.34 15.79 16.28
C SER A 27 -9.10 15.56 17.58
N TYR A 28 -10.31 16.13 17.72
CA TYR A 28 -11.15 15.97 18.90
C TYR A 28 -11.75 14.56 18.99
N GLU A 29 -12.31 14.05 17.88
CA GLU A 29 -12.83 12.67 17.82
C GLU A 29 -11.72 11.66 18.10
N MET A 30 -10.54 11.85 17.50
CA MET A 30 -9.39 11.02 17.75
C MET A 30 -9.01 11.00 19.24
N GLN A 31 -8.93 12.16 19.89
CA GLN A 31 -8.63 12.24 21.33
C GLN A 31 -9.71 11.57 22.19
N TYR A 32 -10.98 11.70 21.83
CA TYR A 32 -12.09 11.06 22.53
C TYR A 32 -11.98 9.54 22.48
N TYR A 33 -11.77 8.97 21.29
CA TYR A 33 -11.66 7.53 21.12
C TYR A 33 -10.39 6.95 21.76
N LEU A 34 -9.26 7.65 21.66
CA LEU A 34 -8.02 7.28 22.35
C LEU A 34 -8.17 7.36 23.87
N GLY A 35 -8.99 8.29 24.37
CA GLY A 35 -9.34 8.39 25.79
C GLY A 35 -10.11 7.18 26.31
N GLY A 36 -10.89 6.50 25.45
CA GLY A 36 -11.68 5.32 25.79
C GLY A 36 -10.92 3.97 25.73
N LEU A 37 -9.63 3.97 25.39
CA LEU A 37 -8.82 2.75 25.36
C LEU A 37 -8.72 2.10 26.75
N THR A 38 -8.43 0.80 26.76
CA THR A 38 -8.10 0.08 28.01
C THR A 38 -6.81 0.63 28.63
N GLU A 39 -6.55 0.29 29.89
CA GLU A 39 -5.31 0.73 30.56
C GLU A 39 -4.05 0.25 29.85
N ASP A 40 -4.05 -0.97 29.32
CA ASP A 40 -2.90 -1.56 28.62
C ASP A 40 -2.61 -0.80 27.31
N ALA A 41 -3.63 -0.61 26.46
CA ALA A 41 -3.48 0.16 25.22
C ALA A 41 -3.14 1.64 25.50
N ARG A 42 -3.64 2.19 26.62
CA ARG A 42 -3.32 3.57 27.03
C ARG A 42 -1.86 3.69 27.48
N ALA A 43 -1.28 2.67 28.10
CA ALA A 43 0.14 2.64 28.44
C ALA A 43 1.00 2.65 27.16
N ASP A 44 0.64 1.83 26.17
CA ASP A 44 1.32 1.80 24.87
C ASP A 44 1.22 3.15 24.14
N TYR A 45 0.04 3.76 24.13
CA TYR A 45 -0.18 5.10 23.57
C TYR A 45 0.69 6.18 24.26
N ARG A 46 0.85 6.10 25.59
CA ARG A 46 1.73 7.02 26.34
C ARG A 46 3.19 6.81 25.97
N ASN A 47 3.64 5.57 25.82
CA ASN A 47 5.00 5.25 25.41
C ASN A 47 5.29 5.78 23.99
N LEU A 48 4.37 5.54 23.06
CA LEU A 48 4.42 6.09 21.70
C LEU A 48 4.54 7.61 21.73
N THR A 49 3.63 8.30 22.42
CA THR A 49 3.62 9.77 22.49
C THR A 49 4.90 10.31 23.14
N ALA A 50 5.39 9.67 24.20
CA ALA A 50 6.62 10.06 24.88
C ALA A 50 7.85 9.90 23.97
N SER A 51 7.96 8.79 23.25
CA SER A 51 9.06 8.55 22.30
C SER A 51 9.04 9.54 21.13
N ALA A 52 7.85 9.90 20.64
CA ALA A 52 7.68 10.92 19.61
C ALA A 52 8.11 12.31 20.09
N ILE A 53 7.74 12.71 21.31
CA ILE A 53 8.20 13.99 21.91
C ILE A 53 9.73 14.03 22.05
N ARG A 54 10.35 12.88 22.34
CA ARG A 54 11.81 12.74 22.45
C ARG A 54 12.53 12.69 21.10
N GLY A 55 11.80 12.54 19.99
CA GLY A 55 12.39 12.39 18.66
C GLY A 55 13.08 11.04 18.44
N GLU A 56 12.72 10.01 19.22
CA GLU A 56 13.28 8.66 19.11
C GLU A 56 12.52 7.88 18.02
N HIS A 57 12.98 7.98 16.78
CA HIS A 57 12.27 7.45 15.60
C HIS A 57 12.10 5.92 15.66
N GLU A 58 13.16 5.16 15.99
CA GLU A 58 13.10 3.70 16.10
C GLU A 58 12.15 3.23 17.21
N ALA A 59 12.22 3.87 18.37
CA ALA A 59 11.33 3.57 19.49
C ALA A 59 9.86 3.89 19.13
N CYS A 60 9.63 4.98 18.41
CA CYS A 60 8.30 5.36 17.94
C CYS A 60 7.69 4.30 17.00
N LEU A 61 8.48 3.76 16.06
CA LEU A 61 8.03 2.68 15.18
C LEU A 61 7.67 1.41 15.97
N LEU A 62 8.50 1.05 16.96
CA LEU A 62 8.27 -0.11 17.82
C LEU A 62 6.99 0.06 18.65
N TYR A 63 6.83 1.20 19.31
CA TYR A 63 5.65 1.47 20.14
C TYR A 63 4.37 1.62 19.31
N ALA A 64 4.45 2.10 18.07
CA ALA A 64 3.31 2.14 17.15
C ALA A 64 2.84 0.73 16.79
N ASP A 65 3.77 -0.20 16.49
CA ASP A 65 3.43 -1.59 16.20
C ASP A 65 2.85 -2.30 17.44
N GLN A 66 3.46 -2.09 18.62
CA GLN A 66 2.94 -2.61 19.89
C GLN A 66 1.52 -2.13 20.17
N LEU A 67 1.27 -0.82 20.02
CA LEU A 67 -0.07 -0.25 20.19
C LEU A 67 -1.07 -0.86 19.20
N LYS A 68 -0.71 -1.01 17.93
CA LYS A 68 -1.59 -1.64 16.92
C LYS A 68 -1.91 -3.09 17.30
N GLN A 69 -0.93 -3.90 17.66
CA GLN A 69 -1.14 -5.30 18.05
C GLN A 69 -2.05 -5.40 19.30
N SER A 70 -1.73 -4.62 20.34
CA SER A 70 -2.50 -4.56 21.58
C SER A 70 -3.97 -4.19 21.34
N CYS A 71 -4.23 -3.17 20.50
CA CYS A 71 -5.60 -2.78 20.14
C CYS A 71 -6.31 -3.85 19.29
N VAL A 72 -5.62 -4.50 18.35
CA VAL A 72 -6.21 -5.59 17.55
C VAL A 72 -6.63 -6.75 18.45
N ASP A 73 -5.83 -7.12 19.44
CA ASP A 73 -6.17 -8.21 20.36
C ASP A 73 -7.34 -7.83 21.28
N GLN A 74 -7.35 -6.61 21.81
CA GLN A 74 -8.47 -6.10 22.60
C GLN A 74 -9.77 -5.99 21.79
N PHE A 75 -9.68 -5.68 20.49
CA PHE A 75 -10.84 -5.68 19.60
C PHE A 75 -11.39 -7.10 19.41
N LYS A 76 -10.52 -8.10 19.23
CA LYS A 76 -10.94 -9.52 19.16
C LYS A 76 -11.63 -9.98 20.44
N GLU A 77 -11.19 -9.47 21.59
CA GLU A 77 -11.79 -9.76 22.90
C GLU A 77 -13.08 -8.96 23.17
N GLY A 78 -13.41 -7.97 22.34
CA GLY A 78 -14.59 -7.12 22.50
C GLY A 78 -14.42 -6.00 23.54
N ASN A 79 -13.18 -5.71 23.96
CA ASN A 79 -12.86 -4.67 24.94
C ASN A 79 -12.87 -3.25 24.34
N ILE A 80 -12.66 -3.14 23.02
CA ILE A 80 -12.71 -1.87 22.29
C ILE A 80 -13.58 -1.99 21.03
N GLY A 81 -14.17 -0.87 20.61
CA GLY A 81 -14.99 -0.75 19.39
C GLY A 81 -14.19 -0.45 18.13
N MET A 82 -14.86 -0.53 16.98
CA MET A 82 -14.27 -0.28 15.66
C MET A 82 -13.75 1.16 15.53
N GLU A 83 -14.42 2.13 16.14
CA GLU A 83 -14.05 3.54 16.11
C GLU A 83 -12.71 3.80 16.82
N GLN A 84 -12.44 3.06 17.90
CA GLN A 84 -11.20 3.14 18.65
C GLN A 84 -10.05 2.53 17.85
N LEU A 85 -10.30 1.39 17.21
CA LEU A 85 -9.32 0.76 16.32
C LEU A 85 -8.98 1.66 15.12
N ALA A 86 -9.99 2.30 14.52
CA ALA A 86 -9.82 3.27 13.44
C ALA A 86 -9.02 4.51 13.89
N ALA A 87 -9.29 5.01 15.09
CA ALA A 87 -8.54 6.15 15.65
C ALA A 87 -7.06 5.82 15.89
N VAL A 88 -6.77 4.61 16.40
CA VAL A 88 -5.39 4.12 16.60
C VAL A 88 -4.67 3.93 15.26
N ASP A 89 -5.34 3.37 14.26
CA ASP A 89 -4.75 3.19 12.93
C ASP A 89 -4.43 4.55 12.27
N ALA A 90 -5.37 5.50 12.31
CA ALA A 90 -5.17 6.86 11.81
C ALA A 90 -4.04 7.61 12.53
N LEU A 91 -3.92 7.44 13.86
CA LEU A 91 -2.83 8.00 14.65
C LEU A 91 -1.48 7.43 14.21
N CYS A 92 -1.37 6.11 14.05
CA CYS A 92 -0.12 5.46 13.65
C CYS A 92 0.31 5.88 12.25
N GLU A 93 -0.63 5.95 11.29
CA GLU A 93 -0.37 6.48 9.95
C GLU A 93 0.18 7.91 9.98
N LEU A 94 -0.34 8.77 10.86
CA LEU A 94 0.18 10.13 11.04
C LEU A 94 1.63 10.11 11.55
N PHE A 95 1.96 9.22 12.48
CA PHE A 95 3.34 9.06 12.97
C PHE A 95 4.27 8.58 11.88
N TYR A 96 3.92 7.53 11.13
CA TYR A 96 4.74 7.04 10.01
C TYR A 96 5.03 8.14 8.98
N LYS A 97 4.02 8.97 8.67
CA LYS A 97 4.15 10.12 7.78
C LYS A 97 5.09 11.20 8.35
N THR A 98 5.02 11.46 9.65
CA THR A 98 5.84 12.50 10.32
C THR A 98 7.30 12.08 10.43
N ILE A 99 7.55 10.80 10.69
CA ILE A 99 8.89 10.19 10.86
C ILE A 99 9.61 10.06 9.51
N GLY A 100 8.90 10.22 8.38
CA GLY A 100 9.47 10.04 7.04
C GLY A 100 9.88 8.60 6.76
N ALA A 101 9.27 7.63 7.48
CA ALA A 101 9.74 6.25 7.49
C ALA A 101 9.44 5.46 6.21
N SER A 102 8.57 5.94 5.31
CA SER A 102 8.42 5.40 3.96
C SER A 102 7.58 6.33 3.09
N ASP A 103 7.94 6.47 1.81
CA ASP A 103 6.96 6.85 0.81
C ASP A 103 5.82 5.81 0.84
N PRO A 104 4.55 6.20 0.96
CA PRO A 104 3.46 5.25 1.03
C PRO A 104 3.40 4.50 -0.30
N VAL A 105 3.58 3.18 -0.24
CA VAL A 105 3.41 2.31 -1.39
C VAL A 105 1.92 2.27 -1.72
N ARG A 106 1.58 2.71 -2.94
CA ARG A 106 0.19 2.71 -3.43
C ARG A 106 -0.14 1.41 -4.13
N THR A 107 -1.41 1.02 -4.10
CA THR A 107 -1.90 -0.11 -4.88
C THR A 107 -2.51 0.41 -6.17
N TYR A 108 -1.97 -0.02 -7.31
CA TYR A 108 -2.49 0.29 -8.64
C TYR A 108 -3.37 -0.86 -9.12
N HIS A 109 -4.65 -0.59 -9.33
CA HIS A 109 -5.59 -1.60 -9.81
C HIS A 109 -5.51 -1.67 -11.34
N VAL A 110 -5.11 -2.83 -11.87
CA VAL A 110 -4.83 -3.03 -13.29
C VAL A 110 -5.89 -3.88 -13.96
N ASN A 111 -6.28 -3.47 -15.17
CA ASN A 111 -7.21 -4.19 -16.03
C ASN A 111 -6.55 -5.41 -16.66
N LEU A 112 -6.24 -6.38 -15.82
CA LEU A 112 -5.56 -7.62 -16.13
C LEU A 112 -6.11 -8.73 -15.22
N SER A 113 -5.88 -9.99 -15.56
CA SER A 113 -5.97 -11.10 -14.61
C SER A 113 -4.64 -11.83 -14.60
N LEU A 114 -3.99 -11.89 -13.43
CA LEU A 114 -2.67 -12.54 -13.27
C LEU A 114 -2.76 -14.03 -13.56
N PHE A 115 -3.84 -14.67 -13.12
CA PHE A 115 -4.06 -16.11 -13.27
C PHE A 115 -4.17 -16.54 -14.74
N THR A 116 -4.74 -15.70 -15.60
CA THR A 116 -4.92 -16.02 -17.02
C THR A 116 -3.76 -15.56 -17.89
N SER A 117 -3.12 -14.45 -17.53
CA SER A 117 -2.16 -13.77 -18.42
C SER A 117 -0.71 -13.91 -17.95
N ILE A 118 -0.47 -14.19 -16.66
CA ILE A 118 0.86 -14.29 -16.05
C ILE A 118 0.92 -15.47 -15.05
N PRO A 119 0.54 -16.70 -15.46
CA PRO A 119 0.50 -17.84 -14.55
C PRO A 119 1.86 -18.20 -13.93
N ASP A 120 2.98 -17.94 -14.62
CA ASP A 120 4.32 -18.21 -14.08
C ASP A 120 4.71 -17.30 -12.91
N PHE A 121 4.19 -16.07 -12.87
CA PHE A 121 4.42 -15.20 -11.71
C PHE A 121 3.76 -15.80 -10.47
N TRP A 122 2.49 -16.21 -10.61
CA TRP A 122 1.73 -16.82 -9.53
C TRP A 122 2.27 -18.21 -9.13
N GLY A 123 2.52 -19.08 -10.10
CA GLY A 123 2.84 -20.48 -9.85
C GLY A 123 4.29 -20.76 -9.44
N ILE A 124 5.25 -20.01 -9.99
CA ILE A 124 6.69 -20.26 -9.77
C ILE A 124 7.49 -18.99 -9.42
N GLY A 125 6.85 -17.85 -9.20
CA GLY A 125 7.52 -16.61 -8.83
C GLY A 125 8.37 -16.00 -9.94
N GLN A 126 8.06 -16.28 -11.21
CA GLN A 126 8.78 -15.69 -12.33
C GLN A 126 8.58 -14.17 -12.37
N LEU A 127 9.68 -13.42 -12.39
CA LEU A 127 9.63 -11.96 -12.50
C LEU A 127 9.54 -11.52 -13.96
N PHE A 128 8.72 -10.51 -14.21
CA PHE A 128 8.56 -9.89 -15.51
C PHE A 128 8.93 -8.40 -15.44
N PRO A 129 9.64 -7.84 -16.44
CA PRO A 129 9.83 -6.41 -16.55
C PRO A 129 8.49 -5.73 -16.82
N ILE A 130 8.11 -4.78 -15.95
CA ILE A 130 6.89 -3.99 -16.10
C ILE A 130 7.27 -2.52 -16.01
N VAL A 131 6.88 -1.73 -17.01
CA VAL A 131 7.15 -0.29 -17.06
C VAL A 131 5.94 0.49 -17.61
N PRO A 132 5.78 1.78 -17.24
CA PRO A 132 4.90 2.68 -17.97
C PRO A 132 5.32 2.76 -19.44
N ILE A 133 4.35 2.80 -20.35
CA ILE A 133 4.62 2.94 -21.80
C ILE A 133 4.39 4.36 -22.32
N HIS A 134 4.11 5.29 -21.42
CA HIS A 134 3.96 6.72 -21.68
C HIS A 134 4.42 7.53 -20.46
N ARG A 135 4.53 8.86 -20.63
CA ARG A 135 5.08 9.79 -19.62
C ARG A 135 6.52 9.45 -19.20
N LEU A 136 7.30 8.84 -20.09
CA LEU A 136 8.69 8.44 -19.81
C LEU A 136 9.65 9.63 -19.63
N ASP A 137 9.22 10.82 -20.07
CA ASP A 137 9.87 12.11 -19.87
C ASP A 137 9.57 12.73 -18.49
N GLN A 138 8.58 12.19 -17.77
CA GLN A 138 8.17 12.65 -16.45
C GLN A 138 8.81 11.78 -15.37
N ARG A 139 9.17 12.41 -14.25
CA ARG A 139 9.71 11.67 -13.11
C ARG A 139 8.55 10.98 -12.36
N PRO A 140 8.62 9.66 -12.10
CA PRO A 140 7.64 8.98 -11.26
C PRO A 140 7.53 9.63 -9.87
N GLY A 141 6.29 9.81 -9.40
CA GLY A 141 5.97 10.52 -8.15
C GLY A 141 5.56 9.59 -7.01
N ALA A 142 5.37 8.30 -7.27
CA ALA A 142 4.91 7.34 -6.27
C ALA A 142 5.63 6.00 -6.41
N ARG A 143 5.70 5.26 -5.29
CA ARG A 143 5.99 3.82 -5.27
C ARG A 143 4.67 3.07 -5.35
N GLY A 144 4.59 1.99 -6.13
CA GLY A 144 3.37 1.19 -6.15
C GLY A 144 3.54 -0.29 -6.46
N ILE A 145 2.59 -1.07 -5.96
CA ILE A 145 2.36 -2.47 -6.32
C ILE A 145 1.18 -2.56 -7.29
N LEU A 146 1.08 -3.65 -8.02
CA LEU A 146 -0.01 -3.87 -8.97
C LEU A 146 -0.97 -4.90 -8.39
N SER A 147 -2.26 -4.58 -8.35
CA SER A 147 -3.32 -5.54 -8.01
C SER A 147 -4.20 -5.69 -9.23
N ASP A 148 -4.51 -6.91 -9.61
CA ASP A 148 -5.48 -7.17 -10.66
C ASP A 148 -6.91 -6.93 -10.14
N LEU A 149 -7.92 -7.12 -10.99
CA LEU A 149 -9.33 -6.91 -10.63
C LEU A 149 -10.03 -8.18 -10.12
N THR A 150 -9.31 -9.27 -9.96
CA THR A 150 -9.89 -10.49 -9.43
C THR A 150 -10.16 -10.35 -7.94
N CYS A 151 -11.08 -11.17 -7.42
CA CYS A 151 -11.42 -11.17 -5.98
C CYS A 151 -10.40 -11.96 -5.14
N ASP A 152 -9.32 -12.45 -5.74
CA ASP A 152 -8.31 -13.26 -5.06
C ASP A 152 -7.16 -12.36 -4.58
N SER A 153 -6.78 -12.48 -3.31
CA SER A 153 -5.69 -11.71 -2.71
C SER A 153 -4.32 -12.03 -3.31
N ASP A 154 -4.18 -13.19 -3.95
CA ASP A 154 -2.98 -13.57 -4.71
C ASP A 154 -2.91 -12.90 -6.08
N GLY A 155 -3.97 -12.21 -6.50
CA GLY A 155 -4.05 -11.38 -7.70
C GLY A 155 -3.21 -10.09 -7.60
N LYS A 156 -2.01 -10.14 -7.03
CA LYS A 156 -1.11 -9.00 -6.87
C LYS A 156 0.32 -9.27 -7.33
N ILE A 157 1.00 -8.24 -7.79
CA ILE A 157 2.43 -8.21 -8.09
C ILE A 157 3.10 -7.27 -7.08
N ASP A 158 3.82 -7.86 -6.11
CA ASP A 158 4.56 -7.17 -5.05
C ASP A 158 6.06 -7.52 -5.03
N LYS A 159 6.54 -8.21 -6.08
CA LYS A 159 7.95 -8.55 -6.30
C LYS A 159 8.37 -8.15 -7.69
N PHE A 160 9.45 -7.39 -7.78
CA PHE A 160 9.95 -6.83 -9.02
C PHE A 160 11.44 -7.16 -9.20
N ILE A 161 11.94 -6.93 -10.42
CA ILE A 161 13.32 -7.18 -10.79
C ILE A 161 14.26 -6.42 -9.85
N GLY A 162 15.36 -7.07 -9.44
CA GLY A 162 16.32 -6.51 -8.50
C GLY A 162 15.96 -6.69 -7.02
N GLY A 163 14.90 -7.44 -6.71
CA GLY A 163 14.46 -7.66 -5.32
C GLY A 163 13.64 -6.51 -4.75
N GLU A 164 13.17 -5.61 -5.62
CA GLU A 164 12.31 -4.50 -5.26
C GLU A 164 10.89 -4.99 -4.90
N SER A 165 10.27 -4.34 -3.90
CA SER A 165 8.90 -4.61 -3.45
C SER A 165 7.85 -3.67 -4.04
N SER A 166 8.26 -2.69 -4.84
CA SER A 166 7.36 -1.77 -5.56
C SER A 166 8.04 -1.13 -6.77
N LEU A 167 7.23 -0.64 -7.71
CA LEU A 167 7.69 0.09 -8.89
C LEU A 167 7.60 1.61 -8.70
N PRO A 168 8.53 2.38 -9.29
CA PRO A 168 8.33 3.81 -9.46
C PRO A 168 7.25 4.05 -10.54
N LEU A 169 6.14 4.66 -10.15
CA LEU A 169 4.98 4.92 -11.00
C LEU A 169 4.56 6.40 -10.93
N HIS A 170 3.88 6.87 -11.98
CA HIS A 170 3.25 8.19 -11.97
C HIS A 170 1.97 8.13 -11.18
N GLU A 171 1.65 9.22 -10.47
CA GLU A 171 0.38 9.34 -9.79
C GLU A 171 -0.79 9.34 -10.80
N ILE A 172 -1.84 8.61 -10.45
CA ILE A 172 -3.11 8.61 -11.19
C ILE A 172 -4.12 9.36 -10.36
N GLU A 173 -4.72 10.40 -10.93
CA GLU A 173 -5.84 11.10 -10.29
C GLU A 173 -7.00 10.10 -10.13
N GLY A 174 -7.45 9.89 -8.89
CA GLY A 174 -8.54 8.97 -8.59
C GLY A 174 -9.78 9.32 -9.39
N GLY A 175 -10.41 8.31 -10.02
CA GLY A 175 -11.54 8.46 -10.91
C GLY A 175 -12.78 9.06 -10.24
N GLY A 176 -12.84 10.38 -10.14
CA GLY A 176 -14.06 11.15 -10.23
C GLY A 176 -14.26 11.56 -11.69
N ALA A 177 -15.50 11.48 -12.19
CA ALA A 177 -15.90 11.71 -13.59
C ALA A 177 -15.71 13.14 -14.13
N GLY A 178 -14.60 13.81 -13.79
CA GLY A 178 -14.26 15.16 -14.23
C GLY A 178 -12.76 15.51 -14.16
N GLY A 179 -11.87 14.55 -13.91
CA GLY A 179 -10.41 14.78 -13.90
C GLY A 179 -9.80 14.59 -15.29
N ASN A 180 -8.99 15.55 -15.73
CA ASN A 180 -8.31 15.60 -17.03
C ASN A 180 -7.16 14.56 -17.15
N GLY A 181 -7.09 13.58 -16.24
CA GLY A 181 -6.09 12.53 -16.19
C GLY A 181 -6.34 11.45 -17.23
N GLY A 182 -5.63 11.53 -18.37
CA GLY A 182 -5.70 10.50 -19.40
C GLY A 182 -5.28 9.11 -18.90
N LYS A 183 -5.79 8.06 -19.57
CA LYS A 183 -5.58 6.64 -19.24
C LYS A 183 -4.11 6.31 -18.95
N TYR A 184 -3.86 5.49 -17.92
CA TYR A 184 -2.52 5.08 -17.52
C TYR A 184 -2.24 3.64 -18.00
N TYR A 185 -1.21 3.44 -18.81
CA TYR A 185 -0.92 2.15 -19.43
C TYR A 185 0.46 1.64 -19.01
N LEU A 186 0.51 0.35 -18.72
CA LEU A 186 1.71 -0.39 -18.37
C LEU A 186 1.95 -1.48 -19.42
N GLY A 187 3.23 -1.75 -19.69
CA GLY A 187 3.66 -2.84 -20.55
C GLY A 187 4.42 -3.88 -19.73
N MET A 188 3.99 -5.13 -19.79
CA MET A 188 4.77 -6.28 -19.31
C MET A 188 5.50 -6.92 -20.48
N PHE A 189 6.80 -7.09 -20.30
CA PHE A 189 7.70 -7.67 -21.29
C PHE A 189 8.08 -9.10 -20.90
N LEU A 190 8.67 -9.84 -21.84
CA LEU A 190 9.15 -11.21 -21.62
C LEU A 190 8.06 -12.24 -21.31
N GLY A 191 6.79 -11.94 -21.61
CA GLY A 191 5.63 -12.82 -21.40
C GLY A 191 5.37 -13.84 -22.53
N GLY A 192 6.23 -13.91 -23.55
CA GLY A 192 5.99 -14.73 -24.75
C GLY A 192 6.38 -16.20 -24.63
N ALA A 193 6.90 -16.63 -23.49
CA ALA A 193 7.35 -17.99 -23.28
C ALA A 193 7.16 -18.44 -21.84
N TYR A 194 6.60 -19.63 -21.70
CA TYR A 194 6.47 -20.40 -20.45
C TYR A 194 7.50 -21.54 -20.50
#